data_AF-A0A1M4X587-F1
#
_entry.id   AF-A0A1M4X587-F1
#
_cell.length_a   1.000
_cell.length_b   1.000
_cell.length_c   1.000
_cell.angle_alpha   90.00
_cell.angle_beta   90.00
_cell.angle_gamma   90.00
#
_symmetry.space_group_name_H-M   'P 1'
#
loop_
_entity.id
_entity.type
_entity.pdbx_description
1 polymer ?
#
loop_
_entity_poly.entity_id
_entity_poly.type
_entity_poly.pdbx_seq_one_letter_code
_entity_poly.pdbx_strand_id
1 'polypeptide(L)'
;MFLSQPNGADAVRSFQFTKDGGRIVLGNIGKMDGPYFIKLFKLNSHDNKDWEVTYRDFDISHMIHQTSDGGYAFIAYSNYYRSFFLIKTNP
;
A
#
# COMPACT_ATOMS: atom_id res chain seq x y z
N MET A 1 -14.83 -10.29 -11.21
CA MET A 1 -14.27 -8.93 -11.16
C MET A 1 -14.55 -8.39 -9.77
N PHE A 2 -13.57 -8.42 -8.86
CA PHE A 2 -13.77 -7.90 -7.51
C PHE A 2 -13.56 -6.38 -7.52
N LEU A 3 -14.65 -5.64 -7.51
CA LEU A 3 -14.70 -4.24 -7.13
C LEU A 3 -15.24 -4.20 -5.69
N SER A 4 -14.40 -4.52 -4.70
CA SER A 4 -14.62 -3.91 -3.40
C SER A 4 -14.04 -2.51 -3.51
N GLN A 5 -14.89 -1.49 -3.59
CA GLN A 5 -14.44 -0.16 -3.21
C GLN A 5 -14.02 -0.29 -1.75
N PRO A 6 -12.72 -0.20 -1.43
CA PRO A 6 -12.31 -0.19 -0.04
C PRO A 6 -12.82 1.16 0.44
N ASN A 7 -13.87 1.17 1.26
CA ASN A 7 -14.38 2.39 1.85
C ASN A 7 -13.17 3.18 2.42
N GLY A 8 -12.82 4.27 1.73
CA GLY A 8 -11.70 5.13 2.06
C GLY A 8 -10.47 5.09 1.15
N ALA A 9 -10.30 4.19 0.16
CA ALA A 9 -9.15 4.23 -0.76
C ALA A 9 -9.41 5.16 -1.96
N ASP A 10 -9.00 6.42 -1.84
CA ASP A 10 -9.18 7.43 -2.88
C ASP A 10 -8.30 7.19 -4.14
N ALA A 11 -7.33 6.27 -4.11
CA ALA A 11 -6.71 5.72 -5.32
C ALA A 11 -5.86 4.48 -5.00
N VAL A 12 -5.99 3.41 -5.81
CA VAL A 12 -4.94 2.38 -5.92
C VAL A 12 -3.78 2.99 -6.70
N ARG A 13 -2.58 2.97 -6.10
CA ARG A 13 -1.36 3.53 -6.71
C ARG A 13 -0.52 2.48 -7.39
N SER A 14 -0.50 1.26 -6.83
CA SER A 14 0.30 0.18 -7.38
C SER A 14 -0.23 -1.17 -6.96
N PHE A 15 -0.02 -2.16 -7.82
CA PHE A 15 -0.47 -3.53 -7.67
C PHE A 15 0.60 -4.46 -8.23
N GLN A 16 0.86 -5.58 -7.56
CA GLN A 16 1.78 -6.60 -8.05
C GLN A 16 1.34 -8.01 -7.62
N PHE A 17 1.55 -9.00 -8.49
CA PHE A 17 1.53 -10.41 -8.08
C PHE A 17 2.76 -10.73 -7.23
N THR A 18 2.57 -11.58 -6.22
CA THR A 18 3.63 -11.95 -5.28
C THR A 18 4.14 -13.37 -5.57
N LYS A 19 5.39 -13.65 -5.20
CA LYS A 19 6.06 -14.94 -5.47
C LYS A 19 5.31 -16.16 -4.92
N ASP A 20 4.52 -15.97 -3.86
CA ASP A 20 3.68 -16.99 -3.22
C ASP A 20 2.30 -17.15 -3.89
N GLY A 21 2.09 -16.54 -5.06
CA GLY A 21 0.83 -16.63 -5.80
C GLY A 21 -0.27 -15.68 -5.33
N GLY A 22 0.00 -14.85 -4.32
CA GLY A 22 -0.89 -13.79 -3.86
C GLY A 22 -0.75 -12.48 -4.64
N ARG A 23 -1.24 -11.40 -4.03
CA ARG A 23 -1.20 -10.04 -4.57
C ARG A 23 -0.87 -9.03 -3.47
N ILE A 24 -0.13 -7.99 -3.82
CA ILE A 24 0.14 -6.84 -2.95
C ILE A 24 -0.46 -5.59 -3.58
N VAL A 25 -1.13 -4.77 -2.77
CA VAL A 25 -1.80 -3.56 -3.23
C VAL A 25 -1.41 -2.38 -2.35
N LEU A 26 -0.94 -1.32 -3.00
CA LEU A 26 -0.57 -0.06 -2.39
C LEU A 26 -1.55 1.01 -2.84
N GLY A 27 -2.12 1.74 -1.89
CA GLY A 27 -3.03 2.84 -2.17
C GLY A 27 -2.94 3.95 -1.14
N ASN A 28 -3.64 5.03 -1.42
CA ASN A 28 -3.88 6.09 -0.45
C ASN A 28 -5.31 5.97 0.08
N ILE A 29 -5.47 6.14 1.38
CA ILE A 29 -6.78 6.26 2.01
C ILE A 29 -6.94 7.64 2.61
N GLY A 30 -8.10 8.29 2.46
CA GLY A 30 -8.26 9.66 2.91
C GLY A 30 -9.69 10.17 2.80
N LYS A 31 -9.85 11.44 3.14
CA LYS A 31 -11.05 12.22 2.87
C LYS A 31 -10.63 13.44 2.06
N MET A 32 -11.51 13.91 1.17
CA MET A 32 -11.25 15.09 0.33
C MET A 32 -10.78 16.32 1.13
N ASP A 33 -11.33 16.52 2.32
CA ASP A 33 -10.99 17.63 3.23
C ASP A 33 -10.26 17.16 4.51
N GLY A 34 -9.61 15.99 4.48
CA GLY A 34 -8.99 15.36 5.64
C GLY A 34 -7.61 14.77 5.37
N PRO A 35 -6.97 14.17 6.39
CA PRO A 35 -5.64 13.60 6.23
C PRO A 35 -5.67 12.40 5.27
N TYR A 36 -4.66 12.32 4.41
CA TYR A 36 -4.35 11.15 3.60
C TYR A 36 -3.36 10.26 4.33
N PHE A 37 -3.59 8.95 4.28
CA PHE A 37 -2.70 7.92 4.78
C PHE A 37 -2.36 6.95 3.65
N ILE A 38 -1.28 6.19 3.81
CA ILE A 38 -0.95 5.10 2.90
C ILE A 38 -1.54 3.81 3.47
N LYS A 39 -2.25 3.03 2.63
CA LYS A 39 -2.68 1.68 2.97
C LYS A 39 -1.99 0.66 2.07
N LEU A 40 -1.41 -0.36 2.70
CA LEU A 40 -0.79 -1.52 2.06
C LEU A 40 -1.54 -2.77 2.51
N PHE A 41 -1.98 -3.61 1.59
CA PHE A 41 -2.61 -4.88 1.96
C PHE A 41 -2.20 -6.01 1.03
N LYS A 42 -2.10 -7.21 1.60
CA LYS A 42 -1.79 -8.45 0.89
C LYS A 42 -3.01 -9.35 0.81
N LEU A 43 -3.22 -9.92 -0.37
CA LEU A 43 -4.16 -11.00 -0.63
C LEU A 43 -3.37 -12.28 -0.88
N ASN A 44 -3.91 -13.43 -0.45
CA ASN A 44 -3.40 -14.74 -0.86
C ASN A 44 -3.89 -15.12 -2.26
N SER A 45 -3.51 -16.32 -2.70
CA SER A 45 -3.86 -16.89 -4.00
C SER A 45 -5.36 -17.11 -4.23
N HIS A 46 -6.18 -17.05 -3.18
CA HIS A 46 -7.64 -17.16 -3.25
C HIS A 46 -8.34 -15.80 -3.14
N ASP A 47 -7.59 -14.70 -3.33
CA ASP A 47 -8.06 -13.31 -3.20
C ASP A 47 -8.60 -12.96 -1.79
N ASN A 48 -8.29 -13.76 -0.77
CA ASN A 48 -8.60 -13.44 0.63
C ASN A 48 -7.49 -12.57 1.22
N LYS A 49 -7.85 -11.61 2.08
CA LYS A 49 -6.89 -10.71 2.73
C LYS A 49 -6.08 -11.45 3.80
N ASP A 50 -4.76 -11.49 3.61
CA ASP A 50 -3.81 -12.05 4.59
C ASP A 50 -3.51 -11.03 5.68
N TRP A 51 -3.12 -9.81 5.27
CA TRP A 51 -2.79 -8.73 6.20
C TRP A 51 -2.99 -7.34 5.58
N GLU A 52 -3.07 -6.32 6.43
CA GLU A 52 -3.06 -4.92 6.04
C GLU A 52 -2.30 -4.04 7.04
N VAL A 53 -1.68 -2.98 6.54
CA VAL A 53 -0.98 -1.96 7.33
C VAL A 53 -1.38 -0.58 6.84
N THR A 54 -1.55 0.36 7.77
CA THR A 54 -1.79 1.77 7.47
C THR A 54 -0.66 2.62 8.02
N TYR A 55 -0.05 3.43 7.16
CA TYR A 55 1.00 4.39 7.52
C TYR A 55 0.39 5.79 7.58
N ARG A 56 0.36 6.37 8.78
CA ARG A 56 -0.35 7.64 9.06
C ARG A 56 0.51 8.89 8.90
N ASP A 57 1.82 8.74 8.85
CA ASP A 57 2.77 9.85 8.75
C ASP A 57 3.08 10.24 7.31
N PHE A 58 2.41 9.62 6.33
CA PHE A 58 2.64 9.81 4.91
C PHE A 58 1.34 9.97 4.14
N ASP A 59 1.40 10.83 3.14
CA ASP A 59 0.22 11.31 2.43
C ASP A 59 0.09 10.64 1.05
N ILE A 60 1.22 10.43 0.37
CA ILE A 60 1.27 9.94 -1.01
C ILE A 60 2.20 8.74 -1.07
N SER A 61 1.79 7.71 -1.80
CA SER A 61 2.59 6.52 -2.07
C SER A 61 2.83 6.37 -3.57
N HIS A 62 3.95 5.74 -3.93
CA HIS A 62 4.29 5.48 -5.31
C HIS A 62 5.05 4.16 -5.43
N MET A 63 4.60 3.32 -6.38
CA MET A 63 5.17 2.04 -6.80
C MET A 63 5.57 1.07 -5.68
N ILE A 64 5.00 -0.12 -5.69
CA ILE A 64 5.43 -1.20 -4.79
C ILE A 64 6.27 -2.22 -5.53
N HIS A 65 7.31 -2.73 -4.86
CA HIS A 65 8.12 -3.83 -5.32
C HIS A 65 8.33 -4.86 -4.22
N GLN A 66 8.10 -6.14 -4.52
CA GLN A 66 8.50 -7.23 -3.65
C GLN A 66 10.03 -7.36 -3.61
N THR A 67 10.62 -7.40 -2.42
CA THR A 67 12.08 -7.52 -2.22
C THR A 67 12.53 -8.98 -2.28
N SER A 68 13.84 -9.19 -2.44
CA SER A 68 14.43 -10.54 -2.55
C SER A 68 14.28 -11.36 -1.27
N ASP A 69 14.28 -10.70 -0.12
CA ASP A 69 14.09 -11.29 1.21
C ASP A 69 12.62 -11.61 1.56
N GLY A 70 11.67 -11.27 0.69
CA GLY A 70 10.25 -11.60 0.85
C GLY A 70 9.37 -10.44 1.33
N GLY A 71 9.96 -9.33 1.78
CA GLY A 71 9.24 -8.10 2.11
C GLY A 71 8.78 -7.29 0.89
N TYR A 72 8.37 -6.05 1.14
CA TYR A 72 7.92 -5.10 0.12
C TYR A 72 8.54 -3.72 0.35
N ALA A 73 8.90 -3.02 -0.72
CA ALA A 73 9.42 -1.67 -0.67
C ALA A 73 8.63 -0.72 -1.57
N PHE A 74 8.45 0.52 -1.12
CA PHE A 74 7.78 1.58 -1.89
C PHE A 74 8.25 2.96 -1.48
N ILE A 75 8.02 3.95 -2.35
CA ILE A 75 8.30 5.36 -2.06
C ILE A 75 7.07 6.01 -1.45
N ALA A 76 7.29 6.79 -0.39
CA ALA A 76 6.28 7.59 0.27
C ALA A 76 6.72 9.05 0.35
N TYR A 77 5.76 9.96 0.35
CA TYR A 77 5.98 11.37 0.63
C TYR A 77 5.20 11.79 1.87
N SER A 78 5.86 12.55 2.75
CA SER A 78 5.24 13.14 3.93
C SER A 78 5.22 14.66 3.81
N ASN A 79 4.03 15.25 3.87
CA ASN A 79 3.85 16.69 3.97
C ASN A 79 4.43 17.25 5.26
N TYR A 80 4.37 16.48 6.35
CA TYR A 80 4.89 16.89 7.65
C TYR A 80 6.42 17.06 7.61
N TYR A 81 7.13 16.06 7.09
CA TYR A 81 8.59 16.11 6.96
C TYR A 81 9.08 16.81 5.70
N ARG A 82 8.18 17.15 4.76
CA ARG A 82 8.50 17.71 3.44
C ARG A 82 9.58 16.92 2.70
N SER A 83 9.49 15.59 2.72
CA SER A 83 10.51 14.71 2.17
C SER A 83 9.95 13.39 1.64
N PHE A 84 10.75 12.72 0.82
CA PHE A 84 10.50 11.37 0.33
C PHE A 84 11.21 10.32 1.18
N PHE A 85 10.55 9.18 1.36
CA PHE A 85 11.02 8.06 2.14
C PHE A 85 10.92 6.78 1.32
N LEU A 86 11.95 5.93 1.43
CA LEU A 86 11.84 4.54 1.04
C LEU A 86 11.35 3.75 2.25
N ILE A 87 10.14 3.20 2.16
CA ILE A 87 9.57 2.35 3.20
C ILE A 87 9.76 0.90 2.78
N LYS A 88 10.24 0.06 3.71
CA LYS A 88 10.41 -1.37 3.51
C LYS A 88 9.71 -2.15 4.63
N THR A 89 8.93 -3.16 4.28
CA THR A 89 8.34 -4.11 5.21
C THR A 89 9.30 -5.25 5.52
N ASN A 90 9.10 -5.90 6.66
CA ASN A 90 9.70 -7.20 6.91
C ASN A 90 8.95 -8.29 6.11
N PRO A 91 9.58 -9.46 5.89
CA PRO A 91 8.93 -10.63 5.30
C PRO A 91 7.74 -11.13 6.12
#